data_AF-A0A8S2FI00-F1
#
_entry.id   AF-A0A8S2FI00-F1
#
_cell.length_a   1.000
_cell.length_b   1.000
_cell.length_c   1.000
_cell.angle_alpha   90.00
_cell.angle_beta   90.00
_cell.angle_gamma   90.00
#
_symmetry.space_group_name_H-M   'P 1'
#
loop_
_entity.id
_entity.type
_entity.pdbx_description
1 polymer ?
#
loop_
_entity_poly.entity_id
_entity_poly.type
_entity_poly.pdbx_seq_one_letter_code
_entity_poly.pdbx_strand_id
1 'polypeptide(L)' 'LRTDDDIFDMINYKYTVAILILSSTITATKQFDDDRIECWNRANFNKAYIEYTNQICYVSSTYYVEQNKSIPRDPNDR' A
#
# COMPACT_ATOMS: atom_id res chain seq x y z
N LEU A 1 -23.85 -39.29 10.57
CA LEU A 1 -22.78 -39.24 9.55
C LEU A 1 -22.59 -37.76 9.22
N ARG A 2 -21.51 -37.14 9.72
CA ARG A 2 -21.24 -35.70 9.62
C ARG A 2 -20.02 -35.54 8.72
N THR A 3 -20.23 -35.84 7.44
CA THR A 3 -19.15 -35.89 6.42
C THR A 3 -19.10 -34.59 5.62
N ASP A 4 -20.21 -33.87 5.53
CA ASP A 4 -20.27 -32.60 4.80
C ASP A 4 -19.41 -31.52 5.46
N ASP A 5 -19.47 -31.37 6.79
CA ASP A 5 -18.65 -30.40 7.55
C ASP A 5 -17.13 -30.56 7.28
N ASP A 6 -16.64 -31.80 7.23
CA ASP A 6 -15.22 -32.11 7.06
C ASP A 6 -14.72 -31.73 5.64
N ILE A 7 -15.58 -31.85 4.62
CA ILE A 7 -15.27 -31.49 3.24
C ILE A 7 -15.28 -29.97 3.08
N PHE A 8 -16.29 -29.28 3.64
CA PHE A 8 -16.38 -27.83 3.59
C PHE A 8 -15.22 -27.17 4.34
N ASP A 9 -14.84 -27.69 5.50
CA ASP A 9 -13.66 -27.21 6.23
C ASP A 9 -12.39 -27.44 5.42
N MET A 10 -12.26 -28.59 4.74
CA MET A 10 -11.11 -28.89 3.88
C MET A 10 -10.97 -27.93 2.70
N ILE A 11 -12.09 -27.57 2.11
CA ILE A 11 -12.15 -26.62 0.99
C ILE A 11 -11.74 -25.25 1.52
N ASN A 12 -12.39 -24.73 2.55
CA ASN A 12 -12.15 -23.37 3.02
C ASN A 12 -10.69 -23.12 3.41
N TYR A 13 -10.02 -24.02 4.13
CA TYR A 13 -8.61 -23.77 4.51
C TYR A 13 -7.68 -23.71 3.29
N LYS A 14 -7.94 -24.48 2.23
CA LYS A 14 -7.14 -24.45 0.99
C LYS A 14 -7.45 -23.21 0.17
N TYR A 15 -8.74 -22.90 -0.02
CA TYR A 15 -9.16 -21.78 -0.86
C TYR A 15 -8.82 -20.43 -0.24
N THR A 16 -9.04 -20.22 1.06
CA THR A 16 -8.68 -18.97 1.74
C THR A 16 -7.18 -18.71 1.65
N VAL A 17 -6.35 -19.72 1.95
CA VAL A 17 -4.89 -19.59 1.84
C VAL A 17 -4.45 -19.35 0.40
N ALA A 18 -5.03 -20.06 -0.58
CA ALA A 18 -4.73 -19.85 -1.98
C ALA A 18 -5.09 -18.43 -2.46
N ILE A 19 -6.26 -17.91 -2.06
CA ILE A 19 -6.70 -16.54 -2.40
C ILE A 19 -5.74 -15.52 -1.76
N LEU A 20 -5.36 -15.70 -0.50
CA LEU A 20 -4.42 -14.79 0.17
C LEU A 20 -3.04 -14.79 -0.51
N ILE A 21 -2.54 -15.97 -0.90
CA ILE A 21 -1.26 -16.09 -1.63
C ILE A 21 -1.37 -15.40 -3.00
N LEU A 22 -2.46 -15.63 -3.74
CA LEU A 22 -2.70 -14.99 -5.04
C LEU A 22 -2.82 -13.47 -4.91
N SER A 23 -3.58 -12.97 -3.94
CA SER A 23 -3.69 -11.54 -3.70
C SER A 23 -2.33 -10.93 -3.30
N SER A 24 -1.57 -11.62 -2.46
CA SER A 24 -0.24 -11.17 -2.05
C SER A 24 0.74 -11.10 -3.23
N THR A 25 0.74 -12.09 -4.12
CA THR A 25 1.64 -12.09 -5.28
C THR A 25 1.25 -11.01 -6.29
N ILE A 26 -0.05 -10.81 -6.54
CA ILE A 26 -0.55 -9.74 -7.43
C ILE A 26 -0.19 -8.35 -6.88
N THR A 27 -0.38 -8.10 -5.58
CA THR A 27 0.00 -6.80 -4.99
C THR A 27 1.51 -6.61 -4.95
N ALA A 28 2.28 -7.68 -4.78
CA ALA A 28 3.74 -7.61 -4.82
C ALA A 28 4.24 -7.19 -6.22
N THR A 29 3.77 -7.82 -7.30
CA THR A 29 4.20 -7.48 -8.66
C THR A 29 3.89 -6.03 -9.02
N LYS A 30 2.73 -5.52 -8.59
CA LYS A 30 2.34 -4.11 -8.78
C LYS A 30 3.27 -3.11 -8.10
N GLN A 31 3.97 -3.50 -7.03
CA GLN A 31 4.95 -2.64 -6.36
C GLN A 31 6.33 -2.65 -7.03
N PHE A 32 6.59 -3.62 -7.92
CA PHE A 32 7.88 -3.77 -8.62
C PHE A 32 7.90 -3.11 -10.01
N ASP A 33 6.76 -3.04 -10.69
CA ASP A 33 6.68 -2.56 -12.09
C ASP A 33 6.47 -1.04 -12.25
N ASP A 34 6.17 -0.28 -11.18
CA ASP A 34 5.78 1.13 -11.28
C ASP A 34 6.44 2.02 -10.22
N ASP A 35 6.53 3.32 -10.51
CA ASP A 35 6.98 4.35 -9.57
C ASP A 35 6.04 4.36 -8.37
N ARG A 36 6.55 3.93 -7.22
CA ARG A 36 5.81 4.00 -5.96
C ARG A 36 5.39 5.45 -5.71
N ILE A 37 4.16 5.67 -5.25
CA ILE A 37 3.49 6.95 -4.97
C ILE A 37 4.14 8.22 -5.56
N GLU A 38 3.43 8.91 -6.46
CA GLU A 38 3.89 10.22 -6.93
C GLU A 38 3.59 11.32 -5.90
N CYS A 39 4.63 12.01 -5.43
CA CYS A 39 4.46 13.15 -4.53
C CYS A 39 4.45 14.48 -5.28
N TRP A 40 3.84 15.50 -4.66
CA TRP A 40 3.85 16.85 -5.22
C TRP A 40 5.28 17.43 -5.24
N ASN A 41 5.83 17.59 -6.44
CA ASN A 41 7.20 18.03 -6.66
C ASN A 41 7.26 19.46 -7.22
N ARG A 42 8.41 20.14 -7.07
CA ARG A 42 8.63 21.48 -7.62
C ARG A 42 8.90 21.38 -9.13
N ALA A 43 8.38 22.34 -9.89
CA ALA A 43 8.50 22.36 -11.35
C ALA A 43 9.96 22.40 -11.88
N ASN A 44 10.92 22.85 -11.07
CA ASN A 44 12.33 22.97 -11.47
C ASN A 44 13.17 21.71 -11.19
N PHE A 45 12.58 20.63 -10.68
CA PHE A 45 13.34 19.41 -10.36
C PHE A 45 13.63 18.58 -11.61
N ASN A 46 14.87 18.10 -11.71
CA ASN A 46 15.25 17.12 -12.72
C ASN A 46 14.63 15.75 -12.38
N LYS A 47 14.50 14.86 -13.36
CA LYS A 47 13.92 13.51 -13.21
C LYS A 47 14.54 12.72 -12.04
N ALA A 48 15.86 12.76 -11.88
CA ALA A 48 16.54 12.09 -10.77
C ALA A 48 16.11 12.61 -9.39
N TYR A 49 15.80 13.90 -9.27
CA TYR A 49 15.29 14.47 -8.03
C TYR A 49 13.83 14.07 -7.77
N ILE A 50 13.02 13.99 -8.82
CA ILE A 50 11.62 13.55 -8.75
C ILE A 50 11.54 12.10 -8.26
N GLU A 51 12.37 11.21 -8.80
CA GLU A 51 12.40 9.81 -8.39
C GLU A 51 12.86 9.67 -6.93
N TYR A 52 13.88 10.44 -6.52
CA TYR A 52 14.34 10.48 -5.14
C TYR A 52 13.29 10.99 -4.16
N THR A 53 12.56 12.06 -4.50
CA THR A 53 11.51 12.59 -3.62
C THR A 53 10.34 11.63 -3.49
N ASN A 54 9.94 10.97 -4.59
CA ASN A 54 8.90 9.93 -4.56
C ASN A 54 9.31 8.77 -3.63
N GLN A 55 10.57 8.30 -3.71
CA GLN A 55 11.09 7.25 -2.84
C GLN A 55 11.06 7.64 -1.36
N ILE A 56 11.49 8.86 -1.02
CA ILE A 56 11.43 9.36 0.36
C ILE A 56 10.00 9.43 0.87
N CYS A 57 9.07 9.93 0.04
CA CYS A 57 7.67 10.03 0.39
C CYS A 57 7.08 8.65 0.68
N TYR A 58 7.45 7.63 -0.10
CA TYR A 58 6.98 6.25 0.08
C TYR A 58 7.46 5.61 1.39
N VAL A 59 8.72 5.83 1.77
CA VAL A 59 9.30 5.21 2.98
C VAL A 59 8.91 5.97 4.25
N SER A 60 8.61 7.25 4.14
CA SER A 60 8.25 8.11 5.29
C SER A 60 6.76 7.98 5.64
N SER A 61 6.43 8.03 6.93
CA SER A 61 5.03 8.04 7.36
C SER A 61 4.33 9.31 6.87
N THR A 62 3.22 9.12 6.14
CA THR A 62 2.33 10.21 5.70
C THR A 62 1.10 10.27 6.58
N TYR A 63 0.44 11.44 6.62
CA TYR A 63 -0.80 11.64 7.36
C TYR A 63 -1.79 12.43 6.49
N TYR A 64 -3.07 12.23 6.74
CA TYR A 64 -4.13 12.92 6.02
C TYR A 64 -4.42 14.28 6.68
N VAL A 65 -4.59 15.32 5.86
CA VAL A 65 -5.01 16.65 6.30
C VAL A 65 -6.19 17.09 5.45
N GLU A 66 -7.25 17.56 6.10
CA GLU A 66 -8.39 18.17 5.42
C GLU A 66 -7.96 19.42 4.64
N GLN A 67 -8.45 19.57 3.41
CA GLN A 67 -8.04 20.67 2.51
C GLN A 67 -8.28 22.08 3.08
N ASN A 68 -9.21 22.22 4.02
CA ASN A 68 -9.56 23.50 4.65
C ASN A 68 -8.78 23.78 5.95
N LYS A 69 -7.98 22.83 6.46
CA LYS A 69 -7.20 22.97 7.69
C LYS A 69 -5.74 23.29 7.36
N SER A 70 -5.12 24.15 8.15
CA SER A 70 -3.68 24.42 8.04
C SER A 70 -2.85 23.20 8.47
N ILE A 71 -1.71 22.99 7.82
CA ILE A 71 -0.75 21.93 8.17
C ILE A 71 -0.28 22.14 9.63
N PRO A 72 -0.46 21.15 10.52
CA PRO A 72 -0.05 21.26 11.92
C PRO A 72 1.47 21.41 12.02
N ARG A 73 1.92 22.38 12.82
CA ARG A 73 3.36 22.66 13.02
C ARG A 73 3.98 21.73 14.06
N ASP A 74 3.19 21.32 15.06
CA ASP A 74 3.63 20.40 16.10
C ASP A 74 3.36 18.95 15.66
N PRO A 75 4.35 18.05 15.74
CA PRO A 75 4.15 16.63 15.42
C PRO A 75 3.13 15.91 16.31
N ASN A 76 2.83 16.43 17.50
CA ASN A 76 1.83 15.86 18.41
C ASN A 76 0.38 16.26 18.07
N ASP A 77 0.18 17.21 17.15
CA ASP A 77 -1.13 17.70 16.68
C ASP A 77 -1.49 17.14 15.28
N ARG A 78 -0.74 16.11 14.84
CA ARG A 78 -0.93 15.38 13.57
C ARG A 78 -1.94 14.26 13.72
#